data_AF-A0A310SSH6-F1
#
_entry.id   AF-A0A310SSH6-F1
#
_cell.length_a   1.000
_cell.length_b   1.000
_cell.length_c   1.000
_cell.angle_alpha   90.00
_cell.angle_beta   90.00
_cell.angle_gamma   90.00
#
_symmetry.space_group_name_H-M   'P 1'
#
loop_
_entity.id
_entity.type
_entity.pdbx_description
1 polymer ?
#
loop_
_entity_poly.entity_id
_entity_poly.type
_entity_poly.pdbx_seq_one_letter_code
_entity_poly.pdbx_strand_id
1 'polypeptide(L)'
;MHESIDDICKAIDTNLLRNLELMEEKININIQMERTLRDGYIELAKAKYIHGKENISILQVPVDVESVHTLFQLETKLNEKTGKIIPNFDISLNKFNSSGNEIQDPIEWFGILVPKSLRFAQKRFQESLYLIVRAANLQAEITSVIDKLQSLYFLKHNSCSTNVNNK
;
A
#
# COMPACT_ATOMS: atom_id res chain seq x y z
N MET A 1 1.21 34.66 10.24
CA MET A 1 0.80 35.30 11.50
C MET A 1 0.15 34.24 12.40
N HIS A 2 0.94 33.43 13.11
CA HIS A 2 0.48 32.58 14.20
C HIS A 2 1.69 32.28 15.06
N GLU A 3 2.01 33.15 16.01
CA GLU A 3 3.05 32.84 17.00
C GLU A 3 2.58 33.20 18.41
N SER A 4 1.32 32.87 18.71
CA SER A 4 1.00 32.53 20.10
C SER A 4 1.46 31.11 20.34
N ILE A 5 2.16 30.88 21.46
CA ILE A 5 2.56 29.52 21.90
C ILE A 5 1.32 28.60 21.98
N ASP A 6 0.15 29.18 22.30
CA ASP A 6 -1.13 28.46 22.33
C ASP A 6 -1.53 27.93 20.94
N ASP A 7 -1.32 28.69 19.87
CA ASP A 7 -1.62 28.26 18.50
C ASP A 7 -0.72 27.09 18.07
N ILE A 8 0.56 27.13 18.46
CA ILE A 8 1.53 26.06 18.18
C ILE A 8 1.14 24.78 18.95
N CYS A 9 0.77 24.91 20.23
CA CYS A 9 0.30 23.78 21.02
C CYS A 9 -0.98 23.15 20.43
N LYS A 10 -1.97 23.96 20.05
CA LYS A 10 -3.20 23.48 19.36
C LYS A 10 -2.89 22.76 18.05
N ALA A 11 -1.94 23.29 17.28
CA ALA A 11 -1.51 22.65 16.04
C ALA A 11 -0.82 21.30 16.31
N ILE A 12 0.02 21.20 17.34
CA ILE A 12 0.64 19.93 17.77
C ILE A 12 -0.44 18.92 18.16
N ASP A 13 -1.38 19.30 19.01
CA ASP A 13 -2.44 18.41 19.49
C ASP A 13 -3.30 17.89 18.34
N THR A 14 -3.64 18.77 17.40
CA THR A 14 -4.42 18.41 16.19
C THR A 14 -3.66 17.43 15.30
N ASN A 15 -2.35 17.67 15.06
CA ASN A 15 -1.53 16.76 14.25
C ASN A 15 -1.27 15.43 14.97
N LEU A 16 -1.17 15.44 16.30
CA LEU A 16 -1.01 14.22 17.09
C LEU A 16 -2.27 13.34 17.00
N LEU A 17 -3.46 13.94 17.15
CA LEU A 17 -4.73 13.23 16.97
C LEU A 17 -4.80 12.62 15.57
N ARG A 18 -4.49 13.41 14.54
CA ARG A 18 -4.46 12.93 13.14
C ARG A 18 -3.49 11.76 12.95
N ASN A 19 -2.32 11.81 13.58
CA ASN A 19 -1.34 10.73 13.51
C ASN A 19 -1.88 9.42 14.14
N LEU A 20 -2.60 9.52 15.25
CA LEU A 20 -3.22 8.37 15.91
C LEU A 20 -4.32 7.74 15.04
N GLU A 21 -5.19 8.56 14.44
CA GLU A 21 -6.22 8.10 13.51
C GLU A 21 -5.62 7.35 12.31
N LEU A 22 -4.58 7.94 11.69
CA LEU A 22 -3.89 7.31 10.56
C LEU A 22 -3.21 5.99 10.95
N MET A 23 -2.65 5.93 12.16
CA MET A 23 -2.03 4.71 12.67
C MET A 23 -3.07 3.62 12.91
N GLU A 24 -4.23 3.96 13.47
CA GLU A 24 -5.36 3.04 13.62
C GLU A 24 -5.82 2.50 12.27
N GLU A 25 -6.03 3.39 11.29
CA GLU A 25 -6.44 2.99 9.93
C GLU A 25 -5.42 2.03 9.31
N LYS A 26 -4.12 2.34 9.42
CA LYS A 26 -3.05 1.49 8.90
C LYS A 26 -3.04 0.11 9.58
N ILE A 27 -3.23 0.04 10.89
CA ILE A 27 -3.30 -1.24 11.62
C ILE A 27 -4.48 -2.08 11.11
N ASN A 28 -5.65 -1.45 10.94
CA ASN A 28 -6.84 -2.14 10.43
C ASN A 28 -6.63 -2.68 9.01
N ILE A 29 -6.00 -1.90 8.12
CA ILE A 29 -5.67 -2.37 6.76
C ILE A 29 -4.66 -3.52 6.81
N ASN A 30 -3.63 -3.45 7.66
CA ASN A 30 -2.66 -4.53 7.79
C ASN A 30 -3.30 -5.84 8.26
N ILE A 31 -4.21 -5.79 9.24
CA ILE A 31 -4.95 -6.97 9.70
C ILE A 31 -5.81 -7.54 8.58
N GLN A 32 -6.49 -6.69 7.80
CA GLN A 32 -7.27 -7.14 6.64
C GLN A 32 -6.40 -7.78 5.57
N MET A 33 -5.26 -7.16 5.25
CA MET A 33 -4.28 -7.65 4.29
C MET A 33 -3.74 -9.02 4.69
N GLU A 34 -3.37 -9.21 5.97
CA GLU A 34 -2.90 -10.50 6.48
C GLU A 34 -3.95 -11.60 6.38
N ARG A 35 -5.22 -11.28 6.66
CA ARG A 35 -6.34 -12.23 6.51
C ARG A 35 -6.51 -12.62 5.04
N THR A 36 -6.58 -11.65 4.15
CA THR A 36 -6.74 -11.89 2.71
C THR A 36 -5.57 -12.67 2.13
N LEU A 37 -4.33 -12.36 2.52
CA LEU A 37 -3.14 -13.12 2.11
C LEU A 37 -3.19 -14.56 2.59
N ARG A 38 -3.55 -14.77 3.86
CA ARG A 38 -3.70 -16.10 4.45
C ARG A 38 -4.75 -16.93 3.69
N ASP A 39 -5.90 -16.35 3.41
CA ASP A 39 -6.96 -17.02 2.64
C ASP A 39 -6.47 -17.37 1.22
N GLY A 40 -5.73 -16.48 0.57
CA GLY A 40 -5.10 -16.74 -0.73
C GLY A 40 -4.13 -17.92 -0.69
N TYR A 41 -3.27 -17.98 0.33
CA TYR A 41 -2.35 -19.11 0.51
C TYR A 41 -3.07 -20.42 0.83
N ILE A 42 -4.14 -20.40 1.62
CA ILE A 42 -4.95 -21.60 1.92
C ILE A 42 -5.60 -22.13 0.64
N GLU A 43 -6.21 -21.27 -0.18
CA GLU A 43 -6.82 -21.68 -1.43
C GLU A 43 -5.79 -22.19 -2.45
N LEU A 44 -4.59 -21.59 -2.48
CA LEU A 44 -3.48 -22.09 -3.30
C LEU A 44 -3.02 -23.47 -2.83
N ALA A 45 -2.87 -23.68 -1.52
CA ALA A 45 -2.49 -24.96 -0.95
C ALA A 45 -3.55 -26.04 -1.26
N LYS A 46 -4.83 -25.70 -1.13
CA LYS A 46 -5.96 -26.57 -1.51
C LYS A 46 -5.92 -26.93 -2.99
N ALA A 47 -5.63 -25.98 -3.88
CA ALA A 47 -5.48 -26.25 -5.30
C ALA A 47 -4.35 -27.26 -5.56
N LYS A 48 -3.16 -27.03 -4.97
CA LYS A 48 -1.99 -27.92 -5.09
C LYS A 48 -2.24 -29.32 -4.54
N TYR A 49 -2.98 -29.43 -3.45
CA TYR A 49 -3.36 -30.71 -2.87
C TYR A 49 -4.27 -31.53 -3.79
N ILE A 50 -5.30 -30.89 -4.37
CA ILE A 50 -6.30 -31.57 -5.20
C ILE A 50 -5.73 -31.92 -6.58
N HIS A 51 -5.01 -31.01 -7.23
CA HIS A 51 -4.55 -31.18 -8.62
C HIS A 51 -3.12 -31.72 -8.73
N GLY A 52 -2.42 -31.87 -7.61
CA GLY A 52 -1.03 -32.31 -7.60
C GLY A 52 -0.04 -31.18 -7.86
N LYS A 53 1.17 -31.36 -7.32
CA LYS A 53 2.26 -30.36 -7.37
C LYS A 53 2.73 -30.06 -8.80
N GLU A 54 2.61 -31.01 -9.72
CA GLU A 54 3.11 -30.88 -11.10
C GLU A 54 2.23 -29.96 -11.96
N ASN A 55 0.91 -29.98 -11.72
CA ASN A 55 -0.06 -29.17 -12.46
C ASN A 55 -0.14 -27.73 -11.96
N ILE A 56 0.26 -27.46 -10.71
CA ILE A 56 0.34 -26.10 -10.14
C ILE A 56 1.78 -25.85 -9.70
N SER A 57 2.65 -25.78 -10.71
CA SER A 57 4.10 -25.67 -10.59
C SER A 57 4.63 -24.50 -11.40
N ILE A 58 5.82 -24.04 -11.04
CA ILE A 58 6.62 -23.10 -11.85
C ILE A 58 6.88 -23.64 -13.27
N LEU A 59 6.84 -24.96 -13.45
CA LEU A 59 6.99 -25.61 -14.76
C LEU A 59 5.90 -25.24 -15.77
N GLN A 60 4.74 -24.78 -15.30
CA GLN A 60 3.63 -24.34 -16.16
C GLN A 60 3.78 -22.88 -16.59
N VAL A 61 4.67 -22.11 -15.94
CA VAL A 61 4.89 -20.71 -16.28
C VAL A 61 5.72 -20.64 -17.55
N PRO A 62 5.31 -19.83 -18.56
CA PRO A 62 6.09 -19.67 -19.77
C PRO A 62 7.54 -19.24 -19.52
N VAL A 63 8.48 -19.84 -20.24
CA VAL A 63 9.91 -19.52 -20.15
C VAL A 63 10.24 -18.24 -20.92
N ASP A 64 9.47 -17.95 -21.96
CA ASP A 64 9.70 -16.79 -22.83
C ASP A 64 9.27 -15.51 -22.13
N VAL A 65 10.23 -14.62 -21.86
CA VAL A 65 10.01 -13.35 -21.16
C VAL A 65 8.98 -12.47 -21.87
N GLU A 66 8.84 -12.63 -23.18
CA GLU A 66 7.86 -11.91 -24.02
C GLU A 66 6.41 -12.29 -23.72
N SER A 67 6.17 -13.48 -23.17
CA SER A 67 4.82 -13.98 -22.83
C SER A 67 4.37 -13.60 -21.42
N VAL A 68 5.28 -13.11 -20.58
CA VAL A 68 5.00 -12.70 -19.20
C VAL A 68 4.82 -11.19 -19.15
N HIS A 69 3.57 -10.75 -18.99
CA HIS A 69 3.23 -9.34 -18.87
C HIS A 69 2.79 -8.99 -17.44
N THR A 70 3.10 -7.77 -16.99
CA THR A 70 2.62 -7.25 -15.71
C THR A 70 1.16 -6.87 -15.81
N LEU A 71 0.28 -7.59 -15.10
CA LEU A 71 -1.16 -7.25 -15.03
C LEU A 71 -1.43 -5.96 -14.26
N PHE A 72 -0.62 -5.66 -13.25
CA PHE A 72 -0.78 -4.45 -12.44
C PHE A 72 0.32 -3.45 -12.77
N GLN A 73 -0.08 -2.22 -13.06
CA GLN A 73 0.82 -1.10 -13.23
C GLN A 73 0.71 -0.16 -12.04
N LEU A 74 1.87 0.23 -11.50
CA LEU A 74 1.97 1.20 -10.42
C LEU A 74 2.05 2.61 -11.01
N GLU A 75 1.09 3.45 -10.67
CA GLU A 75 1.12 4.89 -10.91
C GLU A 75 1.57 5.60 -9.63
N THR A 76 2.59 6.45 -9.75
CA THR A 76 3.05 7.28 -8.63
C THR A 76 2.71 8.74 -8.92
N LYS A 77 1.84 9.31 -8.09
CA LYS A 77 1.45 10.72 -8.12
C LYS A 77 2.15 11.42 -6.96
N LEU A 78 2.83 12.53 -7.25
CA LEU A 78 3.49 13.34 -6.23
C LEU A 78 2.55 14.46 -5.81
N ASN A 79 2.11 14.45 -4.56
CA ASN A 79 1.24 15.48 -4.01
C ASN A 79 2.06 16.49 -3.22
N GLU A 80 2.00 17.76 -3.64
CA GLU A 80 2.54 18.88 -2.88
C GLU A 80 1.52 19.35 -1.84
N LYS A 81 1.38 18.61 -0.75
CA LYS A 81 0.65 19.13 0.42
C LYS A 81 1.67 19.77 1.35
N THR A 82 1.47 21.04 1.72
CA THR A 82 2.25 21.76 2.76
C THR A 82 3.77 21.87 2.51
N GLY A 83 4.20 22.05 1.25
CA GLY A 83 5.61 22.29 0.90
C GLY A 83 6.53 21.06 0.96
N LYS A 84 5.97 19.86 1.19
CA LYS A 84 6.70 18.58 1.16
C LYS A 84 6.04 17.64 0.15
N ILE A 85 6.89 16.95 -0.62
CA ILE A 85 6.46 16.00 -1.65
C ILE A 85 6.02 14.70 -0.96
N ILE A 86 4.73 14.41 -0.98
CA ILE A 86 4.17 13.15 -0.45
C ILE A 86 3.86 12.23 -1.64
N PRO A 87 4.46 11.05 -1.74
CA PRO A 87 4.12 10.09 -2.77
C PRO A 87 2.73 9.51 -2.51
N ASN A 88 1.93 9.40 -3.56
CA ASN A 88 0.66 8.70 -3.59
C ASN A 88 0.73 7.63 -4.68
N PHE A 89 0.50 6.39 -4.29
CA PHE A 89 0.55 5.21 -5.12
C PHE A 89 -0.85 4.79 -5.53
N ASP A 90 -1.02 4.46 -6.78
CA ASP A 90 -2.25 3.87 -7.31
C ASP A 90 -1.89 2.68 -8.21
N ILE A 91 -2.79 1.71 -8.32
CA ILE A 91 -2.57 0.55 -9.19
C ILE A 91 -3.74 0.37 -10.15
N SER A 92 -3.41 0.24 -11.42
CA SER A 92 -4.35 -0.03 -12.50
C SER A 92 -4.14 -1.43 -13.05
N LEU A 93 -5.25 -2.07 -13.45
CA LEU A 93 -5.21 -3.39 -14.08
C LEU A 93 -5.09 -3.19 -15.59
N ASN A 94 -3.94 -3.56 -16.14
CA ASN A 94 -3.71 -3.56 -17.58
C ASN A 94 -4.32 -4.82 -18.18
N LYS A 95 -5.28 -4.62 -19.08
CA LYS A 95 -5.85 -5.69 -19.91
C LYS A 95 -5.14 -5.85 -21.24
N PHE A 96 -4.30 -4.88 -21.61
CA PHE A 96 -3.61 -4.84 -22.89
C PHE A 96 -2.12 -4.64 -22.68
N ASN A 97 -1.31 -5.29 -23.51
CA ASN A 97 0.13 -5.11 -23.53
C ASN A 97 0.53 -3.87 -24.35
N SER A 98 1.83 -3.54 -24.38
CA SER A 98 2.35 -2.38 -25.12
C SER A 98 2.10 -2.44 -26.64
N SER A 99 1.80 -3.62 -27.19
CA SER A 99 1.44 -3.84 -28.59
C SER A 99 -0.07 -3.81 -28.87
N GLY A 100 -0.91 -3.56 -27.86
CA GLY A 100 -2.37 -3.50 -27.99
C GLY A 100 -3.08 -4.87 -27.98
N ASN A 101 -2.37 -5.96 -27.73
CA ASN A 101 -2.94 -7.30 -27.60
C ASN A 101 -3.44 -7.53 -26.17
N GLU A 102 -4.51 -8.31 -26.02
CA GLU A 102 -5.05 -8.68 -24.70
C GLU A 102 -4.02 -9.50 -23.92
N ILE A 103 -3.79 -9.13 -22.66
CA ILE A 103 -2.89 -9.88 -21.78
C ILE A 103 -3.62 -11.15 -21.35
N GLN A 104 -3.03 -12.31 -21.68
CA GLN A 104 -3.54 -13.59 -21.22
C GLN A 104 -3.59 -13.64 -19.69
N ASP A 105 -4.68 -14.14 -19.14
CA ASP A 105 -4.78 -14.36 -17.70
C ASP A 105 -3.76 -15.43 -17.27
N PRO A 106 -2.79 -15.12 -16.38
CA PRO A 106 -1.76 -16.05 -15.93
C PRO A 106 -2.30 -17.34 -15.33
N ILE A 107 -3.57 -17.34 -14.90
CA ILE A 107 -4.17 -18.55 -14.37
C ILE A 107 -4.42 -19.62 -15.43
N GLU A 108 -4.56 -19.23 -16.69
CA GLU A 108 -4.77 -20.16 -17.81
C GLU A 108 -3.52 -20.95 -18.17
N TRP A 109 -2.33 -20.53 -17.70
CA TRP A 109 -1.09 -21.30 -17.83
C TRP A 109 -1.15 -22.63 -17.11
N PHE A 110 -2.03 -22.77 -16.11
CA PHE A 110 -2.21 -24.01 -15.34
C PHE A 110 -3.24 -24.97 -15.97
N GLY A 111 -3.57 -24.77 -17.25
CA GLY A 111 -4.40 -25.66 -18.06
C GLY A 111 -5.85 -25.18 -18.25
N ILE A 112 -6.58 -25.88 -19.13
CA ILE A 112 -7.94 -25.50 -19.58
C ILE A 112 -8.95 -25.56 -18.41
N LEU A 113 -8.81 -26.53 -17.51
CA LEU A 113 -9.72 -26.72 -16.37
C LEU A 113 -9.08 -26.27 -15.05
N VAL A 114 -8.90 -24.96 -14.91
CA VAL A 114 -8.34 -24.36 -13.71
C VAL A 114 -9.25 -24.62 -12.48
N PRO A 115 -8.72 -25.19 -11.37
CA PRO A 115 -9.48 -25.35 -10.14
C PRO A 115 -10.05 -24.04 -9.60
N LYS A 116 -11.29 -24.10 -9.09
CA LYS A 116 -11.95 -22.93 -8.46
C LYS A 116 -11.12 -22.35 -7.30
N SER A 117 -10.44 -23.19 -6.53
CA SER A 117 -9.57 -22.75 -5.45
C SER A 117 -8.37 -21.95 -5.96
N LEU A 118 -7.80 -22.29 -7.12
CA LEU A 118 -6.71 -21.49 -7.72
C LEU A 118 -7.22 -20.13 -8.18
N ARG A 119 -8.43 -20.06 -8.76
CA ARG A 119 -9.10 -18.79 -9.12
C ARG A 119 -9.35 -17.93 -7.89
N PHE A 120 -9.79 -18.53 -6.79
CA PHE A 120 -9.95 -17.80 -5.53
C PHE A 120 -8.62 -17.32 -4.96
N ALA A 121 -7.57 -18.14 -5.01
CA ALA A 121 -6.23 -17.73 -4.59
C ALA A 121 -5.74 -16.50 -5.36
N GLN A 122 -5.82 -16.53 -6.70
CA GLN A 122 -5.46 -15.39 -7.54
C GLN A 122 -6.25 -14.13 -7.15
N LYS A 123 -7.58 -14.25 -7.01
CA LYS A 123 -8.43 -13.12 -6.60
C LYS A 123 -8.02 -12.54 -5.24
N ARG A 124 -7.73 -13.40 -4.25
CA ARG A 124 -7.26 -12.96 -2.93
C ARG A 124 -5.91 -12.24 -3.00
N PHE A 125 -4.97 -12.73 -3.82
CA PHE A 125 -3.70 -12.03 -4.04
C PHE A 125 -3.87 -10.70 -4.79
N GLN A 126 -4.83 -10.60 -5.70
CA GLN A 126 -5.17 -9.32 -6.35
C GLN A 126 -5.79 -8.33 -5.36
N GLU A 127 -6.72 -8.78 -4.52
CA GLU A 127 -7.31 -7.97 -3.44
C GLU A 127 -6.25 -7.48 -2.46
N SER A 128 -5.27 -8.32 -2.10
CA SER A 128 -4.20 -7.93 -1.18
C SER A 128 -3.27 -6.87 -1.78
N LEU A 129 -3.03 -6.85 -3.09
CA LEU A 129 -2.27 -5.77 -3.75
C LEU A 129 -2.92 -4.40 -3.54
N TYR A 130 -4.24 -4.29 -3.69
CA TYR A 130 -4.95 -3.04 -3.42
C TYR A 130 -4.81 -2.61 -1.96
N LEU A 131 -4.86 -3.56 -1.01
CA LEU A 131 -4.66 -3.28 0.41
C LEU A 131 -3.22 -2.81 0.71
N ILE A 132 -2.21 -3.43 0.09
CA ILE A 132 -0.79 -3.05 0.22
C ILE A 132 -0.58 -1.61 -0.24
N VAL A 133 -1.15 -1.24 -1.39
CA VAL A 133 -1.03 0.12 -1.95
C VAL A 133 -1.67 1.16 -1.01
N ARG A 134 -2.86 0.86 -0.48
CA ARG A 134 -3.51 1.72 0.53
C ARG A 134 -2.66 1.85 1.79
N ALA A 135 -2.07 0.75 2.28
CA ALA A 135 -1.18 0.77 3.44
C ALA A 135 0.10 1.61 3.18
N ALA A 136 0.66 1.54 1.97
CA ALA A 136 1.82 2.34 1.57
C ALA A 136 1.49 3.85 1.55
N ASN A 137 0.29 4.21 1.07
CA ASN A 137 -0.19 5.59 1.08
C ASN A 137 -0.40 6.12 2.50
N LEU A 138 -1.02 5.35 3.38
CA LEU A 138 -1.15 5.72 4.79
C LEU A 138 0.22 5.87 5.46
N GLN A 139 1.18 4.99 5.14
CA GLN A 139 2.54 5.13 5.66
C GLN A 139 3.22 6.42 5.19
N ALA A 140 3.02 6.83 3.93
CA ALA A 140 3.54 8.09 3.42
C ALA A 140 2.90 9.29 4.14
N GLU A 141 1.59 9.25 4.40
CA GLU A 141 0.89 10.30 5.14
C GLU A 141 1.35 10.39 6.61
N ILE A 142 1.43 9.26 7.32
CA ILE A 142 1.96 9.18 8.70
C ILE A 142 3.34 9.80 8.78
N THR A 143 4.23 9.45 7.84
CA THR A 143 5.59 9.98 7.81
C THR A 143 5.57 11.50 7.66
N SER A 144 4.72 12.02 6.76
CA SER A 144 4.55 13.46 6.60
C SER A 144 4.01 14.16 7.85
N VAL A 145 3.07 13.55 8.58
CA VAL A 145 2.53 14.13 9.83
C VAL A 145 3.58 14.12 10.93
N ILE A 146 4.37 13.05 11.06
CA ILE A 146 5.48 12.98 12.02
C ILE A 146 6.51 14.07 11.73
N ASP A 147 6.86 14.29 10.47
CA ASP A 147 7.80 15.34 10.09
C ASP A 147 7.28 16.75 10.44
N LYS A 148 5.96 16.99 10.25
CA LYS A 148 5.31 18.25 10.67
C LYS A 148 5.31 18.41 12.17
N LEU A 149 5.05 17.34 12.92
CA LEU A 149 5.11 17.37 14.37
C LEU A 149 6.52 17.73 14.85
N GLN A 150 7.55 17.14 14.25
CA GLN A 150 8.95 17.46 14.58
C GLN A 150 9.27 18.93 14.35
N SER A 151 8.82 19.54 13.24
CA SER A 151 9.04 20.96 12.99
C SER A 151 8.27 21.85 13.98
N LEU A 152 7.03 21.51 14.32
CA LEU A 152 6.25 22.23 15.34
C LEU A 152 6.88 22.12 16.74
N TYR A 153 7.41 20.95 17.12
CA TYR A 153 8.13 20.78 18.38
C TYR A 153 9.40 21.64 18.43
N PHE A 154 10.15 21.72 17.32
CA PHE A 154 11.32 22.60 17.21
C PHE A 154 10.93 24.07 17.37
N LEU A 155 9.87 24.52 16.69
CA LEU A 155 9.35 25.89 16.83
C LEU A 155 8.93 26.19 18.27
N LYS A 156 8.15 25.30 18.91
CA LYS A 156 7.74 25.43 20.31
C LYS A 156 8.95 25.57 21.25
N HIS A 157 10.00 24.79 21.03
CA HIS A 157 11.21 24.84 21.85
C HIS A 157 11.95 26.18 21.73
N ASN A 158 12.07 26.70 20.51
CA ASN A 158 12.70 28.00 20.27
C ASN A 158 11.87 29.16 20.86
N SER A 159 10.55 29.15 20.70
CA SER A 159 9.64 30.17 21.25
C SER A 159 9.57 30.15 22.79
N CYS A 160 9.87 29.02 23.43
CA CYS A 160 9.96 28.92 24.88
C CYS A 160 11.28 29.51 25.41
N SER A 161 12.40 29.25 24.71
CA SER A 161 13.73 29.73 25.10
C SER A 161 13.89 31.26 24.97
N THR A 162 13.26 31.88 23.97
CA THR A 162 13.28 33.35 23.80
C THR A 162 12.47 34.11 24.85
N ASN A 163 11.40 33.52 25.38
CA ASN A 163 10.60 34.12 26.46
C ASN A 163 11.28 34.09 27.83
N VAL A 164 12.27 33.20 28.03
CA VAL A 164 13.05 33.12 29.28
C VAL A 164 14.14 34.20 29.32
N ASN A 165 14.69 34.59 28.17
CA ASN A 165 15.76 35.59 28.08
C ASN A 165 15.27 37.05 28.08
N ASN A 166 13.96 37.29 28.00
CA ASN A 166 13.33 38.62 28.01
C ASN A 166 12.65 38.95 29.36
N LYS A 167 12.99 38.24 30.43
CA LYS A 167 12.55 38.52 31.80
C LYS A 167 13.71 38.95 32.69
#